data_AF-E3G161-F1
#
_entry.id   AF-E3G161-F1
#
_cell.length_a   1.000
_cell.length_b   1.000
_cell.length_c   1.000
_cell.angle_alpha   90.00
_cell.angle_beta   90.00
_cell.angle_gamma   90.00
#
_symmetry.space_group_name_H-M   'P 1'
#
loop_
_entity.id
_entity.type
_entity.pdbx_description
1 polymer ?
#
loop_
_entity_poly.entity_id
_entity_poly.type
_entity_poly.pdbx_seq_one_letter_code
_entity_poly.pdbx_strand_id
1 'polypeptide(L)'
;MNDTIVKQSGKMTFEQVINFFNNGMKQAETFLFLTRSSQLQLEQCLALDHLLYNATRFKHEEILRCNEENANLFLGFECAIGAVRSELMMWILLKRDMPNEAWDQLVAAQMGCLDASRAHRGFAHCDQRREVLEQLEAKLFPQQVFISAGFVSDRLDCSICGKRYSQCEHLRGKPYMGQFCEVIHRNPRGDHAALVEVPEDKRCRVVSFKTEDGYKDKLSWETTPYNEGEFFKEGDLLEAKIHLLTLDRYPYLASTEKVLGTEFSASESKSELG
;
A
#
# COMPACT_ATOMS: atom_id res chain seq x y z
N MET A 1 0.19 32.28 28.59
CA MET A 1 -1.04 31.68 29.16
C MET A 1 -0.93 30.17 28.97
N ASN A 2 -0.06 29.58 29.78
CA ASN A 2 0.10 28.14 29.96
C ASN A 2 -0.64 27.78 31.26
N ASP A 3 -1.06 26.51 31.37
CA ASP A 3 -1.78 25.88 32.51
C ASP A 3 -3.30 25.77 32.43
N THR A 4 -3.86 25.26 31.32
CA THR A 4 -5.22 24.69 31.39
C THR A 4 -5.52 23.54 30.40
N ILE A 5 -4.58 22.62 30.14
CA ILE A 5 -4.91 21.34 29.50
C ILE A 5 -4.14 20.18 30.14
N VAL A 6 -4.20 20.07 31.46
CA VAL A 6 -3.86 18.84 32.17
C VAL A 6 -4.96 18.61 33.19
N LYS A 7 -6.10 18.05 32.74
CA LYS A 7 -7.11 17.32 33.55
C LYS A 7 -8.35 17.05 32.70
N GLN A 8 -8.39 15.88 32.08
CA GLN A 8 -9.57 15.00 31.94
C GLN A 8 -9.17 13.74 31.14
N SER A 9 -8.47 12.81 31.80
CA SER A 9 -8.30 11.45 31.28
C SER A 9 -9.50 10.62 31.72
N GLY A 10 -10.63 10.82 31.04
CA GLY A 10 -11.70 9.81 31.02
C GLY A 10 -11.31 8.75 29.98
N LYS A 11 -11.30 7.47 30.37
CA LYS A 11 -11.16 6.38 29.38
C LYS A 11 -12.29 6.54 28.36
N MET A 12 -11.93 6.73 27.08
CA MET A 12 -12.92 6.73 26.01
C MET A 12 -13.69 5.40 26.01
N THR A 13 -15.00 5.46 25.80
CA THR A 13 -15.79 4.25 25.57
C THR A 13 -15.41 3.62 24.23
N PHE A 14 -15.72 2.34 24.04
CA PHE A 14 -15.45 1.66 22.76
C PHE A 14 -16.11 2.38 21.59
N GLU A 15 -17.37 2.82 21.73
CA GLU A 15 -18.07 3.59 20.71
C GLU A 15 -17.37 4.92 20.38
N GLN A 16 -16.86 5.64 21.40
CA GLN A 16 -16.09 6.85 21.19
C GLN A 16 -14.79 6.59 20.41
N VAL A 17 -14.13 5.46 20.67
CA VAL A 17 -12.94 5.04 19.92
C VAL A 17 -13.28 4.74 18.46
N ILE A 18 -14.37 4.01 18.19
CA ILE A 18 -14.81 3.72 16.81
C ILE A 18 -15.18 5.02 16.07
N ASN A 19 -15.90 5.92 16.73
CA ASN A 19 -16.26 7.22 16.15
C ASN A 19 -15.04 8.10 15.88
N PHE A 20 -14.01 8.05 16.74
CA PHE A 20 -12.75 8.73 16.50
C PHE A 20 -12.09 8.28 15.18
N PHE A 21 -12.01 6.97 14.93
CA PHE A 21 -11.47 6.44 13.68
C PHE A 21 -12.32 6.80 12.46
N ASN A 22 -13.63 6.59 12.53
CA ASN A 22 -14.54 6.90 11.43
C ASN A 22 -14.52 8.38 11.04
N ASN A 23 -14.46 9.28 12.02
CA ASN A 23 -14.40 10.71 11.77
C ASN A 23 -13.06 11.12 11.13
N GLY A 24 -11.95 10.55 11.59
CA GLY A 24 -10.62 10.79 11.00
C GLY A 24 -10.55 10.36 9.54
N MET A 25 -11.06 9.16 9.21
CA MET A 25 -11.12 8.70 7.81
C MET A 25 -12.04 9.58 6.96
N LYS A 26 -13.25 9.89 7.43
CA LYS A 26 -14.22 10.72 6.70
C LYS A 26 -13.68 12.12 6.40
N GLN A 27 -12.90 12.70 7.32
CA GLN A 27 -12.22 13.97 7.09
C GLN A 27 -11.21 13.85 5.94
N ALA A 28 -10.37 12.83 5.96
CA ALA A 28 -9.37 12.59 4.92
C ALA A 28 -9.99 12.28 3.54
N GLU A 29 -11.10 11.54 3.51
CA GLU A 29 -11.83 11.18 2.28
C GLU A 29 -12.28 12.41 1.47
N THR A 30 -12.51 13.55 2.14
CA THR A 30 -12.85 14.83 1.47
C THR A 30 -11.76 15.31 0.51
N PHE A 31 -10.53 14.82 0.69
CA PHE A 31 -9.34 15.20 -0.08
C PHE A 31 -8.96 14.19 -1.18
N LEU A 32 -9.76 13.13 -1.38
CA LEU A 32 -9.54 12.08 -2.41
C LEU A 32 -9.94 12.53 -3.83
N PHE A 33 -9.51 13.74 -4.21
CA PHE A 33 -9.70 14.26 -5.56
C PHE A 33 -8.40 14.85 -6.06
N LEU A 34 -8.06 14.56 -7.32
CA LEU A 34 -6.87 15.10 -7.98
C LEU A 34 -6.81 16.64 -7.88
N THR A 35 -7.93 17.35 -7.93
CA THR A 35 -7.95 18.82 -7.92
C THR A 35 -7.70 19.47 -6.56
N ARG A 36 -7.57 18.69 -5.47
CA ARG A 36 -7.31 19.23 -4.13
C ARG A 36 -5.86 19.69 -3.98
N SER A 37 -5.59 20.57 -3.03
CA SER A 37 -4.21 21.02 -2.75
C SER A 37 -3.34 19.84 -2.31
N SER A 38 -2.14 19.71 -2.91
CA SER A 38 -1.15 18.70 -2.49
C SER A 38 -0.74 18.87 -1.03
N GLN A 39 -0.67 20.12 -0.55
CA GLN A 39 -0.35 20.41 0.85
C GLN A 39 -1.42 19.85 1.79
N LEU A 40 -2.69 20.13 1.50
CA LEU A 40 -3.80 19.64 2.33
C LEU A 40 -3.92 18.11 2.27
N GLN A 41 -3.68 17.50 1.10
CA GLN A 41 -3.64 16.05 0.97
C GLN A 41 -2.50 15.43 1.80
N LEU A 42 -1.34 16.08 1.83
CA LEU A 42 -0.20 15.64 2.62
C LEU A 42 -0.47 15.78 4.13
N GLU A 43 -1.05 16.88 4.58
CA GLU A 43 -1.49 17.06 5.97
C GLU A 43 -2.45 15.93 6.38
N GLN A 44 -3.36 15.53 5.48
CA GLN A 44 -4.23 14.37 5.73
C GLN A 44 -3.43 13.05 5.79
N CYS A 45 -2.41 12.86 4.94
CA CYS A 45 -1.57 11.65 5.02
C CYS A 45 -0.86 11.54 6.39
N LEU A 46 -0.31 12.65 6.89
CA LEU A 46 0.33 12.70 8.21
C LEU A 46 -0.68 12.47 9.35
N ALA A 47 -1.89 13.03 9.25
CA ALA A 47 -2.97 12.76 10.19
C ALA A 47 -3.38 11.28 10.19
N LEU A 48 -3.43 10.65 9.01
CA LEU A 48 -3.72 9.23 8.85
C LEU A 48 -2.59 8.33 9.40
N ASP A 49 -1.32 8.74 9.32
CA ASP A 49 -0.21 8.01 9.96
C ASP A 49 -0.39 7.97 11.49
N HIS A 50 -0.79 9.10 12.10
CA HIS A 50 -1.12 9.14 13.52
C HIS A 50 -2.36 8.29 13.85
N LEU A 51 -3.36 8.30 12.98
CA LEU A 51 -4.57 7.48 13.14
C LEU A 51 -4.21 5.98 13.06
N LEU A 52 -3.37 5.61 12.10
CA LEU A 52 -2.87 4.25 11.92
C LEU A 52 -2.10 3.77 13.16
N TYR A 53 -1.19 4.59 13.70
CA TYR A 53 -0.48 4.29 14.94
C TYR A 53 -1.44 3.97 16.10
N ASN A 54 -2.52 4.74 16.23
CA ASN A 54 -3.53 4.49 17.26
C ASN A 54 -4.30 3.18 16.99
N ALA A 55 -4.68 2.89 15.75
CA ALA A 55 -5.34 1.63 15.38
C ALA A 55 -4.45 0.43 15.74
N THR A 56 -3.16 0.51 15.42
CA THR A 56 -2.15 -0.49 15.80
C THR A 56 -2.10 -0.69 17.31
N ARG A 57 -2.08 0.39 18.10
CA ARG A 57 -2.07 0.28 19.56
C ARG A 57 -3.31 -0.43 20.10
N PHE A 58 -4.51 -0.03 19.65
CA PHE A 58 -5.77 -0.66 20.07
C PHE A 58 -5.86 -2.13 19.64
N LYS A 59 -5.36 -2.47 18.45
CA LYS A 59 -5.25 -3.86 18.00
C LYS A 59 -4.44 -4.70 18.99
N HIS A 60 -3.25 -4.23 19.38
CA HIS A 60 -2.41 -4.93 20.35
C HIS A 60 -3.08 -5.07 21.73
N GLU A 61 -3.79 -4.04 22.20
CA GLU A 61 -4.55 -4.13 23.45
C GLU A 61 -5.62 -5.22 23.41
N GLU A 62 -6.35 -5.36 22.31
CA GLU A 62 -7.40 -6.37 22.16
C GLU A 62 -6.81 -7.78 21.96
N ILE A 63 -5.66 -7.90 21.30
CA ILE A 63 -4.88 -9.17 21.25
C ILE A 63 -4.48 -9.61 22.66
N LEU A 64 -3.98 -8.69 23.49
CA LEU A 64 -3.60 -9.00 24.89
C LEU A 64 -4.81 -9.39 25.75
N ARG A 65 -6.02 -8.92 25.39
CA ARG A 65 -7.29 -9.32 26.01
C ARG A 65 -7.87 -10.60 25.42
N CYS A 66 -7.20 -11.20 24.44
CA CYS A 66 -7.68 -12.35 23.67
C CYS A 66 -9.06 -12.11 23.01
N ASN A 67 -9.33 -10.87 22.62
CA ASN A 67 -10.57 -10.49 21.97
C ASN A 67 -10.38 -10.44 20.45
N GLU A 68 -10.63 -11.57 19.80
CA GLU A 68 -10.40 -11.73 18.36
C GLU A 68 -11.24 -10.79 17.51
N GLU A 69 -12.54 -10.64 17.81
CA GLU A 69 -13.45 -9.79 17.02
C GLU A 69 -12.94 -8.35 16.99
N ASN A 70 -12.57 -7.79 18.14
CA ASN A 70 -12.07 -6.43 18.21
C ASN A 70 -10.64 -6.29 17.66
N ALA A 71 -9.77 -7.28 17.87
CA ALA A 71 -8.43 -7.29 17.25
C ALA A 71 -8.54 -7.27 15.71
N ASN A 72 -9.46 -8.05 15.15
CA ASN A 72 -9.74 -8.09 13.72
C ASN A 72 -10.42 -6.80 13.23
N LEU A 73 -11.28 -6.18 14.03
CA LEU A 73 -11.83 -4.85 13.74
C LEU A 73 -10.73 -3.79 13.63
N PHE A 74 -9.77 -3.74 14.56
CA PHE A 74 -8.67 -2.79 14.50
C PHE A 74 -7.65 -3.10 13.40
N LEU A 75 -7.45 -4.38 13.04
CA LEU A 75 -6.77 -4.76 11.80
C LEU A 75 -7.47 -4.17 10.57
N GLY A 76 -8.81 -4.23 10.55
CA GLY A 76 -9.60 -3.61 9.48
C GLY A 76 -9.40 -2.09 9.40
N PHE A 77 -9.34 -1.40 10.53
CA PHE A 77 -8.98 0.03 10.55
C PHE A 77 -7.58 0.29 10.00
N GLU A 78 -6.56 -0.50 10.39
CA GLU A 78 -5.21 -0.33 9.83
C GLU A 78 -5.22 -0.41 8.30
N CYS A 79 -5.94 -1.39 7.76
CA CYS A 79 -6.05 -1.60 6.32
C CYS A 79 -6.81 -0.46 5.62
N ALA A 80 -7.96 -0.04 6.17
CA ALA A 80 -8.78 1.03 5.60
C ALA A 80 -8.08 2.39 5.65
N ILE A 81 -7.44 2.72 6.78
CA ILE A 81 -6.66 3.96 6.96
C ILE A 81 -5.49 3.97 5.96
N GLY A 82 -4.75 2.85 5.87
CA GLY A 82 -3.66 2.70 4.91
C GLY A 82 -4.13 2.84 3.47
N ALA A 83 -5.32 2.33 3.13
CA ALA A 83 -5.90 2.45 1.79
C ALA A 83 -6.19 3.91 1.41
N VAL A 84 -6.88 4.64 2.30
CA VAL A 84 -7.19 6.08 2.09
C VAL A 84 -5.89 6.90 1.98
N ARG A 85 -4.91 6.63 2.84
CA ARG A 85 -3.60 7.31 2.79
C ARG A 85 -2.87 7.04 1.48
N SER A 86 -2.85 5.79 1.03
CA SER A 86 -2.19 5.41 -0.23
C SER A 86 -2.86 6.07 -1.43
N GLU A 87 -4.19 6.20 -1.43
CA GLU A 87 -4.89 6.90 -2.49
C GLU A 87 -4.59 8.42 -2.50
N LEU A 88 -4.55 9.07 -1.33
CA LEU A 88 -4.09 10.46 -1.23
C LEU A 88 -2.66 10.60 -1.77
N MET A 89 -1.80 9.66 -1.43
CA MET A 89 -0.41 9.65 -1.87
C MET A 89 -0.27 9.45 -3.37
N MET A 90 -1.08 8.58 -3.98
CA MET A 90 -1.17 8.45 -5.45
C MET A 90 -1.43 9.82 -6.10
N TRP A 91 -2.40 10.59 -5.59
CA TRP A 91 -2.69 11.91 -6.14
C TRP A 91 -1.54 12.90 -5.97
N ILE A 92 -0.86 12.87 -4.84
CA ILE A 92 0.32 13.72 -4.59
C ILE A 92 1.44 13.36 -5.57
N LEU A 93 1.73 12.08 -5.75
CA LEU A 93 2.79 11.59 -6.62
C LEU A 93 2.52 11.87 -8.10
N LEU A 94 1.26 11.74 -8.56
CA LEU A 94 0.86 12.15 -9.91
C LEU A 94 1.13 13.65 -10.16
N LYS A 95 0.86 14.51 -9.17
CA LYS A 95 1.13 15.97 -9.28
C LYS A 95 2.61 16.32 -9.26
N ARG A 96 3.46 15.39 -8.79
CA ARG A 96 4.91 15.52 -8.74
C ARG A 96 5.59 14.86 -9.93
N ASP A 97 4.83 14.42 -10.93
CA ASP A 97 5.35 13.73 -12.10
C ASP A 97 6.10 12.42 -11.75
N MET A 98 5.59 11.72 -10.73
CA MET A 98 6.12 10.44 -10.25
C MET A 98 5.12 9.30 -10.51
N PRO A 99 4.86 8.93 -11.77
CA PRO A 99 3.76 8.02 -12.11
C PRO A 99 4.04 6.57 -11.71
N ASN A 100 5.31 6.14 -11.64
CA ASN A 100 5.66 4.79 -11.17
C ASN A 100 5.34 4.58 -9.70
N GLU A 101 5.66 5.56 -8.87
CA GLU A 101 5.37 5.57 -7.45
C GLU A 101 3.87 5.76 -7.21
N ALA A 102 3.21 6.61 -8.01
CA ALA A 102 1.77 6.75 -7.95
C ALA A 102 1.04 5.45 -8.27
N TRP A 103 1.50 4.69 -9.27
CA TRP A 103 1.00 3.35 -9.58
C TRP A 103 1.12 2.42 -8.37
N ASP A 104 2.29 2.40 -7.72
CA ASP A 104 2.51 1.55 -6.55
C ASP A 104 1.56 1.91 -5.39
N GLN A 105 1.27 3.20 -5.21
CA GLN A 105 0.30 3.66 -4.20
C GLN A 105 -1.16 3.36 -4.57
N LEU A 106 -1.52 3.36 -5.86
CA LEU A 106 -2.84 2.89 -6.31
C LEU A 106 -3.03 1.41 -5.96
N VAL A 107 -2.05 0.57 -6.31
CA VAL A 107 -2.10 -0.87 -6.01
C VAL A 107 -2.14 -1.09 -4.50
N ALA A 108 -1.35 -0.32 -3.73
CA ALA A 108 -1.40 -0.37 -2.27
C ALA A 108 -2.80 -0.01 -1.72
N ALA A 109 -3.46 1.01 -2.27
CA ALA A 109 -4.82 1.36 -1.89
C ALA A 109 -5.82 0.23 -2.18
N GLN A 110 -5.75 -0.38 -3.37
CA GLN A 110 -6.59 -1.51 -3.76
C GLN A 110 -6.40 -2.72 -2.82
N MET A 111 -5.15 -3.04 -2.48
CA MET A 111 -4.81 -4.10 -1.53
C MET A 111 -5.36 -3.80 -0.13
N GLY A 112 -5.19 -2.56 0.34
CA GLY A 112 -5.70 -2.13 1.65
C GLY A 112 -7.22 -2.23 1.75
N CYS A 113 -7.96 -1.86 0.69
CA CYS A 113 -9.42 -2.04 0.65
C CYS A 113 -9.83 -3.52 0.73
N LEU A 114 -9.15 -4.39 -0.03
CA LEU A 114 -9.41 -5.84 -0.02
C LEU A 114 -9.10 -6.47 1.36
N ASP A 115 -7.97 -6.10 1.95
CA ASP A 115 -7.59 -6.62 3.27
C ASP A 115 -8.53 -6.08 4.35
N ALA A 116 -8.97 -4.82 4.27
CA ALA A 116 -9.98 -4.27 5.21
C ALA A 116 -11.29 -5.05 5.16
N SER A 117 -11.83 -5.34 3.96
CA SER A 117 -13.07 -6.10 3.81
C SER A 117 -12.94 -7.55 4.29
N ARG A 118 -11.74 -8.14 4.18
CA ARG A 118 -11.41 -9.46 4.75
C ARG A 118 -11.26 -9.44 6.26
N ALA A 119 -10.74 -8.36 6.83
CA ALA A 119 -10.43 -8.26 8.26
C ALA A 119 -11.68 -8.28 9.13
N HIS A 120 -12.70 -7.52 8.76
CA HIS A 120 -13.92 -7.43 9.57
C HIS A 120 -15.11 -6.93 8.74
N ARG A 121 -16.31 -7.50 9.00
CA ARG A 121 -17.56 -7.18 8.28
C ARG A 121 -17.95 -5.70 8.26
N GLY A 122 -17.47 -4.92 9.23
CA GLY A 122 -17.68 -3.48 9.30
C GLY A 122 -17.07 -2.69 8.11
N PHE A 123 -16.16 -3.32 7.37
CA PHE A 123 -15.47 -2.71 6.22
C PHE A 123 -15.94 -3.26 4.87
N ALA A 124 -17.13 -3.88 4.80
CA ALA A 124 -17.68 -4.38 3.53
C ALA A 124 -17.81 -3.28 2.45
N HIS A 125 -17.97 -2.01 2.85
CA HIS A 125 -17.99 -0.86 1.94
C HIS A 125 -16.65 -0.63 1.20
N CYS A 126 -15.53 -1.16 1.72
CA CYS A 126 -14.24 -1.08 1.05
C CYS A 126 -14.22 -1.85 -0.28
N ASP A 127 -15.09 -2.85 -0.48
CA ASP A 127 -15.21 -3.53 -1.77
C ASP A 127 -15.70 -2.57 -2.87
N GLN A 128 -16.68 -1.72 -2.55
CA GLN A 128 -17.16 -0.68 -3.47
C GLN A 128 -16.07 0.36 -3.74
N ARG A 129 -15.28 0.74 -2.72
CA ARG A 129 -14.16 1.66 -2.92
C ARG A 129 -13.09 1.04 -3.83
N ARG A 130 -12.80 -0.26 -3.68
CA ARG A 130 -11.87 -1.00 -4.52
C ARG A 130 -12.29 -0.98 -5.99
N GLU A 131 -13.57 -1.18 -6.29
CA GLU A 131 -14.10 -1.07 -7.66
C GLU A 131 -13.91 0.34 -8.24
N VAL A 132 -14.09 1.39 -7.44
CA VAL A 132 -13.79 2.77 -7.87
C VAL A 132 -12.29 2.94 -8.18
N LEU A 133 -11.41 2.38 -7.36
CA LEU A 133 -9.96 2.41 -7.61
C LEU A 133 -9.56 1.65 -8.88
N GLU A 134 -10.21 0.53 -9.19
CA GLU A 134 -10.02 -0.20 -10.46
C GLU A 134 -10.48 0.62 -11.67
N GLN A 135 -11.57 1.38 -11.53
CA GLN A 135 -12.00 2.31 -12.58
C GLN A 135 -11.03 3.49 -12.75
N LEU A 136 -10.43 3.97 -11.66
CA LEU A 136 -9.39 5.00 -11.71
C LEU A 136 -8.12 4.48 -12.37
N GLU A 137 -7.71 3.24 -12.08
CA GLU A 137 -6.59 2.56 -12.75
C GLU A 137 -6.69 2.67 -14.26
N ALA A 138 -7.83 2.26 -14.83
CA ALA A 138 -8.07 2.25 -16.27
C ALA A 138 -8.18 3.65 -16.90
N LYS A 139 -8.45 4.70 -16.11
CA LYS A 139 -8.61 6.08 -16.60
C LYS A 139 -7.32 6.89 -16.52
N LEU A 140 -6.49 6.61 -15.53
CA LEU A 140 -5.32 7.42 -15.20
C LEU A 140 -4.03 6.81 -15.75
N PHE A 141 -3.94 5.48 -15.81
CA PHE A 141 -2.71 4.79 -16.16
C PHE A 141 -2.87 4.03 -17.47
N PRO A 142 -1.85 4.03 -18.35
CA PRO A 142 -1.87 3.21 -19.55
C PRO A 142 -1.85 1.72 -19.19
N GLN A 143 -2.25 0.87 -20.14
CA GLN A 143 -2.28 -0.56 -19.91
C GLN A 143 -0.89 -1.11 -19.55
N GLN A 144 -0.81 -1.80 -18.41
CA GLN A 144 0.42 -2.42 -17.94
C GLN A 144 0.64 -3.81 -18.54
N VAL A 145 1.89 -4.27 -18.51
CA VAL A 145 2.25 -5.66 -18.84
C VAL A 145 2.79 -6.27 -17.56
N PHE A 146 2.05 -7.25 -17.04
CA PHE A 146 2.34 -7.83 -15.75
C PHE A 146 3.25 -9.05 -15.87
N ILE A 147 4.03 -9.27 -14.82
CA ILE A 147 4.92 -10.42 -14.68
C ILE A 147 4.53 -11.15 -13.40
N SER A 148 4.55 -12.47 -13.45
CA SER A 148 4.46 -13.32 -12.27
C SER A 148 5.68 -14.23 -12.19
N ALA A 149 6.20 -14.39 -10.98
CA ALA A 149 7.30 -15.30 -10.69
C ALA A 149 6.77 -16.63 -10.14
N GLY A 150 7.16 -17.73 -10.76
CA GLY A 150 6.89 -19.09 -10.31
C GLY A 150 7.99 -19.59 -9.38
N PHE A 151 7.59 -20.14 -8.23
CA PHE A 151 8.50 -20.74 -7.26
C PHE A 151 8.06 -22.16 -6.89
N VAL A 152 9.04 -23.04 -6.70
CA VAL A 152 8.85 -24.36 -6.08
C VAL A 152 9.38 -24.29 -4.65
N SER A 153 8.65 -24.83 -3.69
CA SER A 153 9.05 -24.83 -2.27
C SER A 153 9.00 -26.24 -1.70
N ASP A 154 9.94 -26.56 -0.83
CA ASP A 154 10.02 -27.89 -0.20
C ASP A 154 8.83 -28.10 0.75
N ARG A 155 8.38 -27.02 1.40
CA ARG A 155 7.31 -27.05 2.38
C ARG A 155 6.60 -25.69 2.47
N LEU A 156 5.31 -25.74 2.78
CA LEU A 156 4.46 -24.59 3.04
C LEU A 156 3.97 -24.64 4.49
N ASP A 157 4.19 -23.57 5.24
CA ASP A 157 3.75 -23.44 6.63
C ASP A 157 2.70 -22.31 6.77
N CYS A 158 1.79 -22.46 7.74
CA CYS A 158 0.84 -21.43 8.11
C CYS A 158 1.50 -20.37 8.99
N SER A 159 1.32 -19.08 8.69
CA SER A 159 1.84 -17.98 9.52
C SER A 159 1.22 -17.91 10.92
N ILE A 160 -0.02 -18.38 11.10
CA ILE A 160 -0.75 -18.27 12.38
C ILE A 160 -0.33 -19.37 13.36
N CYS A 161 -0.22 -20.62 12.90
CA CYS A 161 0.03 -21.76 13.78
C CYS A 161 1.37 -22.48 13.56
N GLY A 162 2.13 -22.12 12.52
CA GLY A 162 3.42 -22.73 12.18
C GLY A 162 3.36 -24.18 11.67
N LYS A 163 2.17 -24.81 11.68
CA LYS A 163 1.97 -26.16 11.13
C LYS A 163 2.07 -26.14 9.61
N ARG A 164 2.28 -27.33 9.03
CA ARG A 164 2.21 -27.51 7.57
C ARG A 164 0.84 -27.03 7.08
N TYR A 165 0.83 -26.19 6.05
CA TYR A 165 -0.38 -25.52 5.58
C TYR A 165 -1.50 -26.51 5.20
N SER A 166 -1.13 -27.64 4.59
CA SER A 166 -2.07 -28.72 4.24
C SER A 166 -2.67 -29.49 5.44
N GLN A 167 -2.25 -29.17 6.67
CA GLN A 167 -2.67 -29.83 7.91
C GLN A 167 -3.26 -28.84 8.92
N CYS A 168 -3.54 -27.60 8.52
CA CYS A 168 -4.16 -26.60 9.38
C CYS A 168 -5.52 -26.14 8.83
N GLU A 169 -6.35 -25.60 9.71
CA GLU A 169 -7.68 -25.07 9.37
C GLU A 169 -7.65 -23.57 9.02
N HIS A 170 -6.50 -22.91 9.14
CA HIS A 170 -6.37 -21.48 8.82
C HIS A 170 -6.37 -21.26 7.31
N LEU A 171 -7.21 -20.34 6.86
CA LEU A 171 -7.38 -20.02 5.44
C LEU A 171 -6.56 -18.78 5.08
N ARG A 172 -5.82 -18.83 3.96
CA ARG A 172 -4.99 -17.72 3.50
C ARG A 172 -5.86 -16.48 3.28
N GLY A 173 -5.39 -15.34 3.77
CA GLY A 173 -6.10 -14.05 3.69
C GLY A 173 -7.26 -13.90 4.67
N LYS A 174 -7.53 -14.89 5.55
CA LYS A 174 -8.48 -14.71 6.68
C LYS A 174 -7.76 -14.14 7.90
N PRO A 175 -8.44 -13.27 8.67
CA PRO A 175 -7.90 -12.69 9.89
C PRO A 175 -8.06 -13.64 11.07
N TYR A 176 -7.02 -13.71 11.91
CA TYR A 176 -6.98 -14.47 13.15
C TYR A 176 -6.22 -13.63 14.18
N MET A 177 -6.88 -13.26 15.27
CA MET A 177 -6.32 -12.46 16.36
C MET A 177 -5.51 -11.22 15.87
N GLY A 178 -6.10 -10.42 14.98
CA GLY A 178 -5.48 -9.19 14.47
C GLY A 178 -4.35 -9.39 13.45
N GLN A 179 -4.24 -10.57 12.83
CA GLN A 179 -3.26 -10.89 11.79
C GLN A 179 -3.88 -11.71 10.65
N PHE A 180 -3.47 -11.51 9.41
CA PHE A 180 -3.88 -12.38 8.31
C PHE A 180 -3.06 -13.67 8.29
N CYS A 181 -3.74 -14.79 8.01
CA CYS A 181 -3.03 -16.02 7.68
C CYS A 181 -2.37 -15.90 6.30
N GLU A 182 -1.08 -16.13 6.28
CA GLU A 182 -0.25 -16.17 5.08
C GLU A 182 0.45 -17.53 4.98
N VAL A 183 0.89 -17.85 3.77
CA VAL A 183 1.63 -19.08 3.49
C VAL A 183 3.11 -18.79 3.46
N ILE A 184 3.86 -19.40 4.37
CA ILE A 184 5.31 -19.28 4.46
C ILE A 184 5.95 -20.37 3.61
N HIS A 185 6.61 -19.97 2.53
CA HIS A 185 7.37 -20.85 1.66
C HIS A 185 8.73 -21.18 2.28
N ARG A 186 9.03 -22.47 2.48
CA ARG A 186 10.33 -22.94 2.98
C ARG A 186 11.22 -23.37 1.83
N ASN A 187 12.44 -22.83 1.81
CA ASN A 187 13.45 -23.04 0.77
C ASN A 187 12.88 -22.81 -0.66
N PRO A 188 12.29 -21.64 -0.94
CA PRO A 188 11.77 -21.37 -2.27
C PRO A 188 12.90 -21.36 -3.31
N ARG A 189 12.68 -22.02 -4.44
CA ARG A 189 13.56 -22.02 -5.62
C ARG A 189 12.79 -21.46 -6.80
N GLY A 190 13.40 -20.52 -7.51
CA GLY A 190 12.81 -19.95 -8.73
C GLY A 190 12.65 -21.02 -9.80
N ASP A 191 11.52 -20.99 -10.48
CA ASP A 191 11.16 -21.91 -11.57
C ASP A 191 11.07 -21.16 -12.89
N HIS A 192 10.23 -20.12 -12.96
CA HIS A 192 10.05 -19.30 -14.16
C HIS A 192 9.60 -17.88 -13.84
N ALA A 193 9.64 -17.02 -14.85
CA ALA A 193 8.91 -15.76 -14.89
C ALA A 193 7.97 -15.78 -16.11
N ALA A 194 6.72 -15.38 -15.93
CA ALA A 194 5.71 -15.41 -16.99
C ALA A 194 5.03 -14.05 -17.13
N LEU A 195 4.72 -13.69 -18.38
CA LEU A 195 3.77 -12.63 -18.69
C LEU A 195 2.37 -13.11 -18.34
N VAL A 196 1.61 -12.31 -17.59
CA VAL A 196 0.26 -12.67 -17.14
C VAL A 196 -0.71 -11.52 -17.34
N GLU A 197 -1.99 -11.85 -17.49
CA GLU A 197 -3.07 -10.84 -17.55
C GLU A 197 -3.47 -10.36 -16.16
N VAL A 198 -3.51 -11.29 -15.19
CA VAL A 198 -3.96 -11.03 -13.82
C VAL A 198 -2.89 -11.50 -12.83
N PRO A 199 -1.97 -10.61 -12.40
CA PRO A 199 -1.00 -10.94 -11.35
C PRO A 199 -1.64 -10.93 -9.96
N GLU A 200 -1.03 -11.63 -9.01
CA GLU A 200 -1.36 -11.50 -7.57
C GLU A 200 -1.04 -10.08 -7.07
N ASP A 201 0.05 -9.48 -7.56
CA ASP A 201 0.48 -8.13 -7.24
C ASP A 201 0.75 -7.34 -8.52
N LYS A 202 -0.08 -6.32 -8.77
CA LYS A 202 0.00 -5.45 -9.95
C LYS A 202 1.23 -4.53 -9.98
N ARG A 203 2.02 -4.47 -8.90
CA ARG A 203 3.35 -3.82 -8.91
C ARG A 203 4.39 -4.65 -9.66
N CYS A 204 4.14 -5.96 -9.86
CA CYS A 204 5.01 -6.82 -10.65
C CYS A 204 4.72 -6.64 -12.14
N ARG A 205 5.50 -5.78 -12.80
CA ARG A 205 5.26 -5.34 -14.18
C ARG A 205 6.55 -4.97 -14.91
N VAL A 206 6.45 -4.81 -16.22
CA VAL A 206 7.47 -4.13 -17.02
C VAL A 206 7.44 -2.63 -16.69
N VAL A 207 8.59 -2.08 -16.29
CA VAL A 207 8.76 -0.68 -15.89
C VAL A 207 9.32 0.15 -17.02
N SER A 208 10.38 -0.31 -17.67
CA SER A 208 10.98 0.37 -18.82
C SER A 208 11.58 -0.62 -19.82
N PHE A 209 11.84 -0.17 -21.03
CA PHE A 209 12.44 -0.97 -22.10
C PHE A 209 13.44 -0.16 -22.91
N LYS A 210 14.43 -0.85 -23.47
CA LYS A 210 15.52 -0.24 -24.23
C LYS A 210 15.06 0.19 -25.63
N THR A 211 15.46 1.39 -26.05
CA THR A 211 15.17 2.02 -27.34
C THR A 211 16.42 2.70 -27.91
N GLU A 212 16.39 3.20 -29.14
CA GLU A 212 17.55 3.91 -29.74
C GLU A 212 18.10 5.04 -28.85
N ASP A 213 17.21 5.80 -28.21
CA ASP A 213 17.55 6.99 -27.43
C ASP A 213 17.89 6.71 -25.94
N GLY A 214 17.74 5.48 -25.45
CA GLY A 214 17.92 5.13 -24.04
C GLY A 214 16.91 4.12 -23.51
N TYR A 215 16.58 4.18 -22.22
CA TYR A 215 15.49 3.38 -21.63
C TYR A 215 14.23 4.22 -21.55
N LYS A 216 13.18 3.79 -22.25
CA LYS A 216 11.86 4.42 -22.20
C LYS A 216 11.04 3.86 -21.06
N ASP A 217 10.59 4.73 -20.17
CA ASP A 217 9.66 4.40 -19.11
C ASP A 217 8.26 4.10 -19.67
N LYS A 218 7.58 3.11 -19.12
CA LYS A 218 6.28 2.67 -19.63
C LYS A 218 5.13 3.58 -19.21
N LEU A 219 5.24 4.25 -18.07
CA LEU A 219 4.19 5.11 -17.52
C LEU A 219 4.37 6.57 -17.91
N SER A 220 5.54 7.16 -17.70
CA SER A 220 5.82 8.56 -18.06
C SER A 220 6.13 8.74 -19.54
N TRP A 221 6.55 7.67 -20.23
CA TRP A 221 7.06 7.72 -21.61
C TRP A 221 8.37 8.52 -21.79
N GLU A 222 8.95 8.98 -20.69
CA GLU A 222 10.25 9.66 -20.68
C GLU A 222 11.36 8.68 -20.98
N THR A 223 12.46 9.20 -21.51
CA THR A 223 13.64 8.40 -21.87
C THR A 223 14.79 8.76 -20.94
N THR A 224 15.27 7.78 -20.19
CA THR A 224 16.53 7.88 -19.44
C THR A 224 17.68 7.58 -20.40
N PRO A 225 18.63 8.49 -20.60
CA PRO A 225 19.79 8.25 -21.45
C PRO A 225 20.61 7.04 -21.00
N TYR A 226 21.38 6.49 -21.94
CA TYR A 226 22.33 5.43 -21.65
C TYR A 226 23.44 5.87 -20.68
N ASN A 227 23.90 4.95 -19.85
CA ASN A 227 25.16 5.12 -19.13
C ASN A 227 26.34 5.05 -20.10
N GLU A 228 27.52 5.54 -19.67
CA GLU A 228 28.74 5.43 -20.47
C GLU A 228 29.02 3.96 -20.86
N GLY A 229 29.16 3.71 -22.15
CA GLY A 229 29.44 2.38 -22.70
C GLY A 229 28.20 1.53 -23.02
N GLU A 230 27.00 1.98 -22.69
CA GLU A 230 25.75 1.37 -23.16
C GLU A 230 25.34 1.96 -24.52
N PHE A 231 24.87 1.10 -25.42
CA PHE A 231 24.40 1.51 -26.73
C PHE A 231 23.30 0.59 -27.24
N PHE A 232 22.45 1.15 -28.10
CA PHE A 232 21.44 0.41 -28.85
C PHE A 232 22.08 -0.27 -30.06
N LYS A 233 21.64 -1.49 -30.36
CA LYS A 233 21.96 -2.19 -31.61
C LYS A 233 20.66 -2.71 -32.21
N GLU A 234 20.42 -2.33 -33.46
CA GLU A 234 19.27 -2.84 -34.19
C GLU A 234 19.41 -4.35 -34.43
N GLY A 235 18.34 -5.10 -34.13
CA GLY A 235 18.32 -6.56 -34.23
C GLY A 235 18.76 -7.32 -32.97
N ASP A 236 19.19 -6.63 -31.91
CA ASP A 236 19.42 -7.26 -30.60
C ASP A 236 18.10 -7.67 -29.93
N LEU A 237 18.20 -8.54 -28.93
CA LEU A 237 17.07 -8.95 -28.10
C LEU A 237 16.46 -7.74 -27.38
N LEU A 238 15.13 -7.76 -27.19
CA LEU A 238 14.46 -6.75 -26.39
C LEU A 238 14.94 -6.82 -24.94
N GLU A 239 15.55 -5.73 -24.47
CA GLU A 239 15.92 -5.55 -23.06
C GLU A 239 14.83 -4.75 -22.34
N ALA A 240 14.31 -5.29 -21.24
CA ALA A 240 13.29 -4.65 -20.43
C ALA A 240 13.64 -4.73 -18.93
N LYS A 241 13.41 -3.64 -18.21
CA LYS A 241 13.47 -3.61 -16.75
C LYS A 241 12.10 -3.98 -16.20
N ILE A 242 12.08 -4.94 -15.29
CA ILE A 242 10.86 -5.47 -14.70
C ILE A 242 10.94 -5.45 -13.18
N HIS A 243 9.79 -5.27 -12.53
CA HIS A 243 9.59 -5.67 -11.15
C HIS A 243 9.10 -7.11 -11.15
N LEU A 244 9.97 -8.03 -10.77
CA LEU A 244 9.67 -9.47 -10.79
C LEU A 244 8.90 -9.93 -9.55
N LEU A 245 9.22 -9.36 -8.38
CA LEU A 245 8.64 -9.73 -7.10
C LEU A 245 8.69 -8.54 -6.13
N THR A 246 7.62 -8.37 -5.38
CA THR A 246 7.48 -7.42 -4.27
C THR A 246 7.42 -8.19 -2.95
N LEU A 247 8.32 -7.87 -2.02
CA LEU A 247 8.39 -8.54 -0.71
C LEU A 247 7.51 -7.86 0.36
N ASP A 248 7.08 -6.63 0.11
CA ASP A 248 6.20 -5.90 1.03
C ASP A 248 4.75 -6.31 0.81
N ARG A 249 4.23 -7.17 1.70
CA ARG A 249 2.85 -7.66 1.69
C ARG A 249 1.82 -6.59 2.04
N TYR A 250 2.20 -5.58 2.82
CA TYR A 250 1.29 -4.55 3.32
C TYR A 250 1.80 -3.14 2.96
N PRO A 251 1.95 -2.83 1.66
CA PRO A 251 2.56 -1.56 1.23
C PRO A 251 1.78 -0.33 1.69
N TYR A 252 0.47 -0.48 1.90
CA TYR A 252 -0.39 0.59 2.40
C TYR A 252 -0.08 1.01 3.85
N LEU A 253 0.67 0.20 4.61
CA LEU A 253 1.13 0.52 5.97
C LEU A 253 2.47 1.26 6.02
N ALA A 254 3.14 1.50 4.88
CA ALA A 254 4.32 2.36 4.84
C ALA A 254 3.97 3.77 5.34
N SER A 255 4.81 4.43 6.14
CA SER A 255 4.51 5.82 6.55
C SER A 255 4.60 6.78 5.37
N THR A 256 3.98 7.96 5.50
CA THR A 256 4.09 9.06 4.53
C THR A 256 5.56 9.41 4.27
N GLU A 257 6.37 9.51 5.32
CA GLU A 257 7.81 9.76 5.23
C GLU A 257 8.55 8.68 4.43
N LYS A 258 8.24 7.40 4.68
CA LYS A 258 8.87 6.29 3.94
C LYS A 258 8.52 6.33 2.45
N VAL A 259 7.29 6.70 2.10
CA VAL A 259 6.85 6.76 0.69
C VAL A 259 7.48 7.95 -0.05
N LEU A 260 7.57 9.11 0.59
CA LEU A 260 8.13 10.31 -0.03
C LEU A 260 9.66 10.36 -0.02
N GLY A 261 10.31 9.50 0.78
CA GLY A 261 11.76 9.50 0.95
C GLY A 261 12.29 10.71 1.75
N THR A 262 13.58 10.69 2.05
CA THR A 262 14.26 11.70 2.89
C THR A 262 14.31 13.10 2.27
N GLU A 263 14.06 13.24 0.96
CA GLU A 263 14.06 14.53 0.28
C GLU A 263 12.95 15.48 0.75
N PHE A 264 11.95 14.95 1.46
CA PHE A 264 10.85 15.73 2.00
C PHE A 264 11.25 16.65 3.16
N SER A 265 12.29 16.29 3.93
CA SER A 265 12.72 17.07 5.09
C SER A 265 13.44 18.39 4.73
N ALA A 266 13.91 18.53 3.49
CA ALA A 266 14.74 19.67 3.06
C ALA A 266 13.99 20.76 2.28
N SER A 267 12.79 20.49 1.74
CA SER A 267 12.05 21.45 0.90
C SER A 267 11.15 22.39 1.69
N GLU A 268 10.66 22.03 2.88
CA GLU A 268 9.83 22.92 3.71
C GLU A 268 10.65 23.94 4.52
N SER A 269 11.94 23.70 4.74
CA SER A 269 12.82 24.69 5.42
C SER A 269 13.22 25.88 4.54
N LYS A 270 12.86 25.88 3.24
CA LYS A 270 13.17 26.98 2.31
C LYS A 270 11.96 27.85 1.96
N SER A 271 10.75 27.51 2.39
CA SER A 271 9.55 28.34 2.13
C SER A 271 9.20 29.34 3.24
N GLU A 272 9.97 29.42 4.33
CA GLU A 272 9.77 30.42 5.40
C GLU A 272 10.75 31.62 5.33
N LEU A 273 11.49 31.78 4.22
CA LEU A 273 12.46 32.88 4.03
C LEU A 273 12.26 33.64 2.70
N GLY A 274 11.01 33.77 2.25
CA GLY A 274 10.62 34.57 1.07
C GLY A 274 9.69 35.71 1.42
#